data_AF-A0A094IIT1-F1
#
_entry.id   AF-A0A094IIT1-F1
#
_cell.length_a   1.000
_cell.length_b   1.000
_cell.length_c   1.000
_cell.angle_alpha   90.00
_cell.angle_beta   90.00
_cell.angle_gamma   90.00
#
_symmetry.space_group_name_H-M   'P 1'
#
loop_
_entity.id
_entity.type
_entity.pdbx_description
1 polymer ?
#
loop_
_entity_poly.entity_id
_entity_poly.type
_entity_poly.pdbx_seq_one_letter_code
_entity_poly.pdbx_strand_id
1 'polypeptide(L)'
;MKKLLISLMFITLILSGCTPKEEFTITFEGYGGLEPETALVKDGKDAEEPTEPSRIGYTFDGWYSDIDLTEVYAFDVAITEDTSIYAKWLPHQSTLHLISEIGGYTHDMELFYYDWILLPIFEEEGYIFRGWYTEPTFENKVQTHLALMDDKTVYARWEEIGVINIPDEGVIDITTLPYYEYMNSTNPIVTIEVLNIGAITIELFPSVAPNTVNNFISYIQDSEYDLNSFHRVIDQFMIQGGSEASSQCPIAGEFSVNDFTNDLLHYRGVISMARTDVKDSATTQFFIVHKDSHYLDTYYAAFGGVTSGFNILDYIAGVNTDANDAPYTEVIIESITVNLRGYVPTDPVCAD
;
A
#
# COMPACT_ATOMS: atom_id res chain seq x y z
N MET A 1 94.53 -44.72 1.67
CA MET A 1 93.08 -44.58 1.90
C MET A 1 92.55 -43.46 1.02
N LYS A 2 91.42 -43.73 0.35
CA LYS A 2 90.46 -42.85 -0.33
C LYS A 2 90.87 -42.13 -1.63
N LYS A 3 90.26 -42.64 -2.71
CA LYS A 3 90.03 -42.04 -4.03
C LYS A 3 89.26 -40.71 -3.89
N LEU A 4 89.49 -39.77 -4.80
CA LEU A 4 88.48 -38.77 -5.15
C LEU A 4 88.52 -38.50 -6.67
N LEU A 5 87.50 -39.00 -7.37
CA LEU A 5 87.10 -38.57 -8.70
C LEU A 5 86.55 -37.15 -8.59
N ILE A 6 86.92 -36.25 -9.50
CA ILE A 6 86.16 -35.02 -9.76
C ILE A 6 85.61 -35.14 -11.18
N SER A 7 84.30 -35.35 -11.22
CA SER A 7 83.45 -35.42 -12.40
C SER A 7 83.27 -34.03 -12.98
N LEU A 8 83.61 -33.84 -14.27
CA LEU A 8 83.36 -32.61 -15.00
C LEU A 8 81.91 -32.66 -15.52
N MET A 9 80.99 -32.02 -14.80
CA MET A 9 79.57 -31.97 -15.13
C MET A 9 79.34 -30.84 -16.15
N PHE A 10 79.08 -31.19 -17.40
CA PHE A 10 78.55 -30.26 -18.41
C PHE A 10 77.13 -29.85 -17.98
N ILE A 11 76.97 -28.59 -17.59
CA ILE A 11 75.65 -27.98 -17.37
C ILE A 11 75.12 -27.58 -18.74
N THR A 12 74.26 -28.42 -19.31
CA THR A 12 73.46 -28.07 -20.49
C THR A 12 72.35 -27.14 -20.02
N LEU A 13 72.49 -25.86 -20.33
CA LEU A 13 71.44 -24.85 -20.11
C LEU A 13 70.32 -25.11 -21.13
N ILE A 14 69.24 -25.75 -20.70
CA ILE A 14 68.03 -25.87 -21.52
C ILE A 14 67.33 -24.51 -21.47
N LEU A 15 67.58 -23.67 -22.48
CA LEU A 15 66.67 -22.58 -22.80
C LEU A 15 65.37 -23.22 -23.27
N SER A 16 64.42 -23.37 -22.36
CA SER A 16 63.02 -23.58 -22.70
C SER A 16 62.53 -22.30 -23.37
N GLY A 17 62.74 -22.22 -24.70
CA GLY A 17 62.09 -21.23 -25.53
C GLY A 17 60.58 -21.41 -25.35
N CYS A 18 59.93 -20.38 -24.80
CA CYS A 18 58.49 -20.28 -24.84
C CYS A 18 58.11 -20.28 -26.33
N THR A 19 57.46 -21.34 -26.82
CA THR A 19 56.91 -21.35 -28.18
C THR A 19 55.95 -20.18 -28.28
N PRO A 20 56.14 -19.23 -29.22
CA PRO A 20 55.23 -18.10 -29.38
C PRO A 20 53.82 -18.62 -29.62
N LYS A 21 52.84 -18.04 -28.92
CA LYS A 21 51.42 -18.37 -29.16
C LYS A 21 51.06 -17.86 -30.55
N GLU A 22 50.58 -18.73 -31.44
CA GLU A 22 50.24 -18.34 -32.82
C GLU A 22 48.89 -17.61 -32.92
N GLU A 23 48.02 -17.80 -31.92
CA GLU A 23 46.68 -17.22 -31.83
C GLU A 23 46.37 -16.84 -30.38
N PHE A 24 45.68 -15.73 -30.20
CA PHE A 24 45.18 -15.24 -28.92
C PHE A 24 43.67 -15.28 -28.88
N THR A 25 43.12 -15.40 -27.68
CA THR A 25 41.68 -15.39 -27.45
C THR A 25 41.22 -13.97 -27.18
N ILE A 26 40.19 -13.52 -27.88
CA ILE A 26 39.38 -12.37 -27.48
C ILE A 26 38.09 -12.88 -26.83
N THR A 27 37.81 -12.39 -25.63
CA THR A 27 36.61 -12.72 -24.85
C THR A 27 35.64 -11.54 -24.89
N PHE A 28 34.38 -11.81 -25.22
CA PHE A 28 33.31 -10.82 -25.30
C PHE A 28 32.45 -10.91 -24.03
N GLU A 29 32.68 -10.02 -23.08
CA GLU A 29 31.97 -10.00 -21.80
C GLU A 29 30.65 -9.23 -21.96
N GLY A 30 29.60 -9.95 -22.41
CA GLY A 30 28.30 -9.37 -22.79
C GLY A 30 27.34 -9.03 -21.64
N TYR A 31 27.62 -9.46 -20.40
CA TYR A 31 26.81 -9.19 -19.20
C TYR A 31 25.29 -9.43 -19.36
N GLY A 32 24.91 -10.57 -19.94
CA GLY A 32 23.51 -10.96 -20.14
C GLY A 32 22.95 -10.72 -21.55
N GLY A 33 23.77 -10.23 -22.49
CA GLY A 33 23.47 -10.24 -23.93
C GLY A 33 23.60 -11.64 -24.57
N LEU A 34 22.99 -11.85 -25.74
CA LEU A 34 23.17 -13.05 -26.56
C LEU A 34 24.34 -12.86 -27.53
N GLU A 35 25.47 -13.50 -27.26
CA GLU A 35 26.75 -13.25 -27.95
C GLU A 35 27.59 -14.51 -28.20
N PRO A 36 28.56 -14.50 -29.14
CA PRO A 36 29.66 -15.45 -29.11
C PRO A 36 30.58 -15.15 -27.91
N GLU A 37 30.77 -16.14 -27.02
CA GLU A 37 31.57 -15.94 -25.79
C GLU A 37 33.06 -15.62 -26.07
N THR A 38 33.63 -16.12 -27.18
CA THR A 38 35.04 -15.93 -27.54
C THR A 38 35.31 -16.02 -29.06
N ALA A 39 36.42 -15.45 -29.52
CA ALA A 39 37.00 -15.69 -30.85
C ALA A 39 38.53 -15.86 -30.76
N LEU A 40 39.13 -16.52 -31.78
CA LEU A 40 40.58 -16.68 -31.91
C LEU A 40 41.12 -15.73 -32.98
N VAL A 41 42.18 -14.99 -32.64
CA VAL A 41 42.82 -13.98 -33.50
C VAL A 41 44.31 -14.33 -33.63
N LYS A 42 44.84 -14.33 -34.85
CA LYS A 42 46.28 -14.59 -35.08
C LYS A 42 47.12 -13.48 -34.46
N ASP A 43 48.30 -13.83 -33.94
CA ASP A 43 49.25 -12.85 -33.39
C ASP A 43 49.52 -11.70 -34.36
N GLY A 44 49.35 -10.47 -33.87
CA GLY A 44 49.55 -9.24 -34.63
C GLY A 44 48.47 -8.96 -35.67
N LYS A 45 47.30 -9.61 -35.59
CA LYS A 45 46.11 -9.31 -36.39
C LYS A 45 45.02 -8.64 -35.57
N ASP A 46 44.17 -7.92 -36.28
CA ASP A 46 43.03 -7.21 -35.73
C ASP A 46 41.89 -8.20 -35.47
N ALA A 47 41.12 -7.98 -34.40
CA ALA A 47 39.92 -8.75 -34.14
C ALA A 47 38.80 -8.34 -35.11
N GLU A 48 37.99 -9.29 -35.55
CA GLU A 48 36.76 -8.97 -36.28
C GLU A 48 35.69 -8.53 -35.29
N GLU A 49 34.99 -7.43 -35.59
CA GLU A 49 33.89 -6.94 -34.78
C GLU A 49 32.74 -7.97 -34.77
N PRO A 50 32.23 -8.37 -33.59
CA PRO A 50 31.15 -9.34 -33.52
C PRO A 50 29.84 -8.74 -34.04
N THR A 51 28.85 -9.59 -34.31
CA THR A 51 27.49 -9.10 -34.52
C THR A 51 27.03 -8.32 -33.30
N GLU A 52 26.46 -7.14 -33.52
CA GLU A 52 25.95 -6.30 -32.44
C GLU A 52 25.04 -7.10 -31.50
N PRO A 53 25.34 -7.11 -30.20
CA PRO A 53 24.60 -7.93 -29.26
C PRO A 53 23.26 -7.32 -28.91
N SER A 54 22.35 -8.18 -28.44
CA SER A 54 21.03 -7.74 -27.96
C SER A 54 20.83 -8.08 -26.49
N ARG A 55 20.31 -7.11 -25.73
CA ARG A 55 19.89 -7.27 -24.33
C ARG A 55 18.52 -6.62 -24.13
N ILE A 56 17.54 -7.38 -23.63
CA ILE A 56 16.17 -6.88 -23.42
C ILE A 56 16.19 -5.67 -22.49
N GLY A 57 15.60 -4.55 -22.93
CA GLY A 57 15.45 -3.31 -22.16
C GLY A 57 16.73 -2.47 -22.04
N TYR A 58 17.77 -2.76 -22.83
CA TYR A 58 18.98 -1.97 -22.91
C TYR A 58 19.38 -1.75 -24.38
N THR A 59 19.95 -0.59 -24.67
CA THR A 59 20.63 -0.30 -25.93
C THR A 59 22.13 -0.59 -25.77
N PHE A 60 22.73 -1.22 -26.78
CA PHE A 60 24.17 -1.45 -26.82
C PHE A 60 24.88 -0.12 -27.13
N ASP A 61 25.76 0.34 -26.23
CA ASP A 61 26.53 1.58 -26.39
C ASP A 61 27.89 1.35 -27.06
N GLY A 62 28.38 0.11 -27.03
CA GLY A 62 29.67 -0.27 -27.62
C GLY A 62 30.50 -1.20 -26.74
N TRP A 63 31.66 -1.59 -27.28
CA TRP A 63 32.69 -2.38 -26.61
C TRP A 63 33.72 -1.50 -25.94
N TYR A 64 34.17 -1.91 -24.75
CA TYR A 64 35.15 -1.18 -23.94
C TYR A 64 36.32 -2.09 -23.54
N SER A 65 37.53 -1.55 -23.47
CA SER A 65 38.75 -2.30 -23.12
C SER A 65 38.91 -2.55 -21.62
N ASP A 66 38.14 -1.85 -20.79
CA ASP A 66 38.20 -1.91 -19.35
C ASP A 66 36.84 -2.23 -18.73
N ILE A 67 36.88 -2.93 -17.60
CA ILE A 67 35.67 -3.33 -16.86
C ILE A 67 34.90 -2.13 -16.28
N ASP A 68 35.57 -0.99 -16.09
CA ASP A 68 34.96 0.26 -15.61
C ASP A 68 34.24 1.03 -16.75
N LEU A 69 34.31 0.52 -17.99
CA LEU A 69 33.64 1.04 -19.18
C LEU A 69 34.03 2.50 -19.50
N THR A 70 35.31 2.83 -19.38
CA THR A 70 35.84 4.18 -19.56
C THR A 70 36.58 4.39 -20.87
N GLU A 71 37.13 3.33 -21.47
CA GLU A 71 37.89 3.35 -22.71
C GLU A 71 37.19 2.51 -23.79
N VAL A 72 36.72 3.17 -24.85
CA VAL A 72 36.09 2.49 -25.99
C VAL A 72 37.13 1.63 -26.71
N TYR A 73 36.80 0.36 -26.94
CA TYR A 73 37.65 -0.56 -27.67
C TYR A 73 37.54 -0.32 -29.18
N ALA A 74 38.68 -0.21 -29.85
CA ALA A 74 38.77 -0.06 -31.29
C ALA A 74 39.25 -1.37 -31.93
N PHE A 75 38.50 -1.87 -32.91
CA PHE A 75 38.80 -3.14 -33.60
C PHE A 75 39.95 -3.04 -34.61
N ASP A 76 40.62 -1.89 -34.73
CA ASP A 76 41.82 -1.67 -35.56
C ASP A 76 43.13 -1.81 -34.76
N VAL A 77 43.05 -2.40 -33.56
CA VAL A 77 44.20 -2.69 -32.70
C VAL A 77 44.58 -4.16 -32.83
N ALA A 78 45.86 -4.40 -33.14
CA ALA A 78 46.41 -5.74 -33.27
C ALA A 78 46.43 -6.47 -31.92
N ILE A 79 45.90 -7.71 -31.90
CA ILE A 79 45.92 -8.59 -30.73
C ILE A 79 47.29 -9.26 -30.61
N THR A 80 47.96 -9.05 -29.48
CA THR A 80 49.25 -9.69 -29.14
C THR A 80 49.23 -10.45 -27.81
N GLU A 81 48.07 -10.48 -27.14
CA GLU A 81 47.82 -11.24 -25.92
C GLU A 81 46.32 -11.55 -25.78
N ASP A 82 45.97 -12.46 -24.86
CA ASP A 82 44.56 -12.75 -24.58
C ASP A 82 43.88 -11.50 -24.03
N THR A 83 42.80 -11.07 -24.68
CA THR A 83 42.16 -9.78 -24.46
C THR A 83 40.70 -10.00 -24.07
N SER A 84 40.20 -9.25 -23.09
CA SER A 84 38.77 -9.23 -22.74
C SER A 84 38.22 -7.84 -23.02
N ILE A 85 37.07 -7.78 -23.67
CA ILE A 85 36.35 -6.54 -23.93
C ILE A 85 34.94 -6.63 -23.36
N TYR A 86 34.40 -5.49 -22.95
CA TYR A 86 33.23 -5.41 -22.09
C TYR A 86 32.10 -4.64 -22.78
N ALA A 87 30.91 -5.22 -22.83
CA ALA A 87 29.74 -4.58 -23.42
C ALA A 87 29.18 -3.51 -22.47
N LYS A 88 29.02 -2.28 -22.96
CA LYS A 88 28.29 -1.23 -22.23
C LYS A 88 26.85 -1.18 -22.69
N TRP A 89 25.95 -1.13 -21.70
CA TRP A 89 24.52 -1.15 -21.89
C TRP A 89 23.89 0.09 -21.27
N LEU A 90 23.12 0.83 -22.07
CA LEU A 90 22.30 1.94 -21.58
C LEU A 90 20.87 1.44 -21.35
N PRO A 91 20.30 1.57 -20.14
CA PRO A 91 18.92 1.17 -19.91
C PRO A 91 17.98 1.98 -20.80
N HIS A 92 16.98 1.31 -21.40
CA HIS A 92 15.93 2.01 -22.11
C HIS A 92 15.22 2.96 -21.16
N GLN A 93 14.99 4.18 -21.65
CA GLN A 93 14.14 5.17 -21.01
C GLN A 93 12.77 5.14 -21.68
N SER A 94 11.73 5.18 -20.87
CA SER A 94 10.35 5.33 -21.34
C SER A 94 9.66 6.43 -20.55
N THR A 95 8.71 7.09 -21.19
CA THR A 95 7.91 8.15 -20.59
C THR A 95 6.52 7.62 -20.25
N LEU A 96 6.10 7.79 -19.01
CA LEU A 96 4.73 7.58 -18.58
C LEU A 96 4.00 8.91 -18.51
N HIS A 97 3.05 9.12 -19.43
CA HIS A 97 2.17 10.26 -19.47
C HIS A 97 0.94 10.01 -18.59
N LEU A 98 0.80 10.79 -17.53
CA LEU A 98 -0.36 10.78 -16.64
C LEU A 98 -1.32 11.89 -17.07
N ILE A 99 -2.55 11.55 -17.41
CA ILE A 99 -3.58 12.51 -17.82
C ILE A 99 -4.76 12.47 -16.85
N SER A 100 -5.14 13.62 -16.31
CA SER A 100 -6.36 13.81 -15.54
C SER A 100 -7.16 14.98 -16.10
N GLU A 101 -8.40 14.70 -16.52
CA GLU A 101 -9.31 15.74 -16.99
C GLU A 101 -9.80 16.62 -15.84
N ILE A 102 -9.94 16.05 -14.65
CA ILE A 102 -10.25 16.77 -13.41
C ILE A 102 -8.95 17.36 -12.84
N GLY A 103 -9.00 18.63 -12.43
CA GLY A 103 -7.82 19.40 -11.98
C GLY A 103 -6.88 19.85 -13.10
N GLY A 104 -7.11 19.44 -14.36
CA GLY A 104 -6.27 19.81 -15.52
C GLY A 104 -4.84 19.28 -15.44
N TYR A 105 -4.62 18.18 -14.71
CA TYR A 105 -3.30 17.65 -14.44
C TYR A 105 -2.77 16.82 -15.62
N THR A 106 -1.60 17.23 -16.12
CA THR A 106 -0.78 16.44 -17.05
C THR A 106 0.64 16.39 -16.50
N HIS A 107 1.18 15.19 -16.36
CA HIS A 107 2.53 15.00 -15.84
C HIS A 107 3.22 13.82 -16.50
N ASP A 108 4.49 14.01 -16.84
CA ASP A 108 5.32 13.02 -17.47
C ASP A 108 6.36 12.51 -16.47
N MET A 109 6.48 11.19 -16.37
CA MET A 109 7.50 10.55 -15.56
C MET A 109 8.46 9.77 -16.47
N GLU A 110 9.75 10.07 -16.37
CA GLU A 110 10.80 9.31 -17.03
C GLU A 110 11.16 8.08 -16.19
N LEU A 111 11.16 6.91 -16.81
CA LEU A 111 11.38 5.63 -16.13
C LEU A 111 12.48 4.84 -16.83
N PHE A 112 13.34 4.22 -16.04
CA PHE A 112 14.34 3.29 -16.54
C PHE A 112 13.82 1.86 -16.52
N TYR A 113 14.29 1.05 -17.45
CA TYR A 113 14.00 -0.38 -17.48
C TYR A 113 14.36 -1.05 -16.12
N TYR A 114 13.37 -1.75 -15.53
CA TYR A 114 13.31 -2.31 -14.16
C TYR A 114 12.82 -1.40 -13.03
N ASP A 115 12.50 -0.12 -13.28
CA ASP A 115 11.88 0.70 -12.24
C ASP A 115 10.48 0.17 -11.89
N TRP A 116 10.26 -0.11 -10.61
CA TRP A 116 8.93 -0.39 -10.09
C TRP A 116 8.31 0.94 -9.73
N ILE A 117 7.40 1.43 -10.57
CA ILE A 117 6.67 2.66 -10.25
C ILE A 117 5.37 2.34 -9.52
N LEU A 118 5.16 3.03 -8.40
CA LEU A 118 3.85 3.17 -7.79
C LEU A 118 3.15 4.37 -8.43
N LEU A 119 2.02 4.13 -9.09
CA LEU A 119 1.25 5.22 -9.69
C LEU A 119 0.69 6.16 -8.60
N PRO A 120 0.76 7.49 -8.80
CA PRO A 120 0.25 8.45 -7.82
C PRO A 120 -1.26 8.30 -7.65
N ILE A 121 -1.74 8.54 -6.43
CA ILE A 121 -3.15 8.68 -6.10
C ILE A 121 -3.44 10.17 -6.03
N PHE A 122 -4.57 10.59 -6.61
CA PHE A 122 -4.99 11.97 -6.56
C PHE A 122 -6.23 12.13 -5.69
N GLU A 123 -6.32 13.31 -5.09
CA GLU A 123 -7.46 13.78 -4.32
C GLU A 123 -8.00 15.03 -5.00
N GLU A 124 -9.29 15.05 -5.31
CA GLU A 124 -9.97 16.24 -5.77
C GLU A 124 -11.32 16.35 -5.06
N GLU A 125 -11.61 17.55 -4.55
CA GLU A 125 -12.87 17.83 -3.86
C GLU A 125 -14.08 17.50 -4.77
N GLY A 126 -15.01 16.70 -4.26
CA GLY A 126 -16.20 16.29 -5.01
C GLY A 126 -15.99 15.15 -6.02
N TYR A 127 -14.83 14.50 -6.03
CA TYR A 127 -14.56 13.36 -6.91
C TYR A 127 -13.86 12.21 -6.16
N ILE A 128 -14.21 10.97 -6.51
CA ILE A 128 -13.50 9.76 -6.07
C ILE A 128 -12.54 9.34 -7.19
N PHE A 129 -11.25 9.23 -6.86
CA PHE A 129 -10.27 8.67 -7.78
C PHE A 129 -10.44 7.14 -7.88
N ARG A 130 -10.83 6.64 -9.06
CA ARG A 130 -11.09 5.21 -9.32
C ARG A 130 -9.87 4.47 -9.88
N GLY A 131 -8.75 5.17 -10.05
CA GLY A 131 -7.48 4.63 -10.51
C GLY A 131 -7.14 5.03 -11.94
N TRP A 132 -6.07 4.42 -12.44
CA TRP A 132 -5.51 4.66 -13.77
C TRP A 132 -6.01 3.65 -14.79
N TYR A 133 -6.20 4.10 -16.02
CA TYR A 133 -6.70 3.30 -17.14
C TYR A 133 -5.88 3.54 -18.40
N THR A 134 -5.80 2.56 -19.32
CA THR A 134 -4.99 2.71 -20.54
C THR A 134 -5.67 3.57 -21.62
N GLU A 135 -6.98 3.80 -21.49
CA GLU A 135 -7.77 4.61 -22.42
C GLU A 135 -8.76 5.51 -21.66
N PRO A 136 -9.19 6.64 -22.26
CA PRO A 136 -10.20 7.53 -21.66
C PRO A 136 -11.61 6.92 -21.64
N THR A 137 -11.86 5.78 -22.30
CA THR A 137 -13.11 5.02 -22.16
C THR A 137 -13.19 4.23 -20.86
N PHE A 138 -12.06 4.11 -20.14
CA PHE A 138 -11.95 3.45 -18.85
C PHE A 138 -12.34 1.96 -18.83
N GLU A 139 -12.16 1.26 -19.95
CA GLU A 139 -12.45 -0.18 -20.05
C GLU A 139 -11.36 -1.03 -19.35
N ASN A 140 -10.09 -0.65 -19.50
CA ASN A 140 -8.96 -1.43 -19.02
C ASN A 140 -8.22 -0.72 -17.88
N LYS A 141 -8.41 -1.20 -16.65
CA LYS A 141 -7.75 -0.66 -15.46
C LYS A 141 -6.28 -1.09 -15.42
N VAL A 142 -5.41 -0.15 -15.10
CA VAL A 142 -3.98 -0.33 -14.95
C VAL A 142 -3.67 -0.78 -13.53
N GLN A 143 -2.78 -1.76 -13.39
CA GLN A 143 -2.26 -2.16 -12.09
C GLN A 143 -1.37 -1.05 -11.51
N THR A 144 -1.34 -0.92 -10.18
CA THR A 144 -0.57 0.12 -9.50
C THR A 144 0.94 0.02 -9.73
N HIS A 145 1.41 -1.14 -10.20
CA HIS A 145 2.79 -1.40 -10.59
C HIS A 145 2.86 -1.69 -12.08
N LEU A 146 3.75 -0.99 -12.79
CA LEU A 146 3.99 -1.17 -14.22
C LEU A 146 5.47 -1.40 -14.49
N ALA A 147 5.78 -2.44 -15.27
CA ALA A 147 7.04 -2.51 -16.00
C ALA A 147 6.79 -1.91 -17.39
N LEU A 148 7.51 -0.84 -17.73
CA LEU A 148 7.43 -0.23 -19.05
C LEU A 148 8.61 -0.69 -19.91
N MET A 149 8.30 -1.04 -21.15
CA MET A 149 9.30 -1.25 -22.20
C MET A 149 9.22 -0.18 -23.29
N ASP A 150 8.11 0.57 -23.33
CA ASP A 150 7.80 1.62 -24.27
C ASP A 150 7.03 2.74 -23.56
N ASP A 151 6.98 3.93 -24.17
CA ASP A 151 6.18 5.05 -23.71
C ASP A 151 4.71 4.66 -23.55
N LYS A 152 4.08 5.15 -22.48
CA LYS A 152 2.69 4.81 -22.18
C LYS A 152 1.93 6.03 -21.70
N THR A 153 0.66 6.08 -22.04
CA THR A 153 -0.28 7.07 -21.48
C THR A 153 -1.31 6.35 -20.62
N VAL A 154 -1.61 6.93 -19.47
CA VAL A 154 -2.68 6.46 -18.59
C VAL A 154 -3.58 7.62 -18.18
N TYR A 155 -4.86 7.31 -18.01
CA TYR A 155 -5.92 8.27 -17.76
C TYR A 155 -6.49 8.03 -16.37
N ALA A 156 -6.55 9.09 -15.58
CA ALA A 156 -7.19 9.12 -14.28
C ALA A 156 -8.70 8.99 -14.49
N ARG A 157 -9.30 7.93 -13.94
CA ARG A 157 -10.75 7.83 -13.88
C ARG A 157 -11.22 8.44 -12.58
N TRP A 158 -12.13 9.39 -12.73
CA TRP A 158 -12.84 10.00 -11.61
C TRP A 158 -14.29 9.56 -11.63
N GLU A 159 -14.85 9.42 -10.45
CA GLU A 159 -16.29 9.33 -10.27
C GLU A 159 -16.74 10.59 -9.54
N GLU A 160 -17.57 11.39 -10.19
CA GLU A 160 -18.18 12.57 -9.56
C GLU A 160 -18.99 12.09 -8.37
N ILE A 161 -18.70 12.67 -7.21
CA ILE A 161 -19.54 12.54 -6.04
C ILE A 161 -20.75 13.40 -6.35
N GLY A 162 -21.73 12.82 -7.05
CA GLY A 162 -22.95 13.53 -7.43
C GLY A 162 -23.47 14.26 -6.20
N VAL A 163 -23.73 15.57 -6.35
CA VAL A 163 -24.05 16.51 -5.25
C VAL A 163 -24.78 15.78 -4.13
N ILE A 164 -24.05 15.48 -3.07
CA ILE A 164 -24.60 14.79 -1.90
C ILE A 164 -25.56 15.76 -1.25
N ASN A 165 -26.84 15.61 -1.58
CA ASN A 165 -27.89 16.41 -1.00
C ASN A 165 -28.35 15.76 0.31
N ILE A 166 -27.51 15.90 1.34
CA ILE A 166 -27.89 15.51 2.69
C ILE A 166 -28.80 16.61 3.25
N PRO A 167 -30.01 16.26 3.72
CA PRO A 167 -30.88 17.23 4.39
C PRO A 167 -30.17 17.88 5.58
N ASP A 168 -30.45 19.15 5.83
CA ASP A 168 -29.98 19.85 7.03
C ASP A 168 -30.45 19.09 8.29
N GLU A 169 -29.53 18.86 9.24
CA GLU A 169 -29.81 18.19 10.50
C GLU A 169 -30.81 19.00 11.35
N GLY A 170 -30.81 20.32 11.18
CA GLY A 170 -31.53 21.23 12.05
C GLY A 170 -30.93 21.24 13.47
N VAL A 171 -31.73 21.66 14.45
CA VAL A 171 -31.29 21.75 15.85
C VAL A 171 -31.64 20.47 16.58
N ILE A 172 -30.63 19.76 17.08
CA ILE A 172 -30.80 18.61 17.97
C ILE A 172 -30.92 19.07 19.43
N ASP A 173 -32.04 18.77 20.07
CA ASP A 173 -32.20 18.91 21.51
C ASP A 173 -31.66 17.67 22.22
N ILE A 174 -30.39 17.74 22.64
CA ILE A 174 -29.70 16.64 23.31
C ILE A 174 -30.43 16.14 24.57
N THR A 175 -31.24 16.99 25.22
CA THR A 175 -31.97 16.62 26.44
C THR A 175 -33.13 15.67 26.19
N THR A 176 -33.51 15.50 24.92
CA THR A 176 -34.58 14.58 24.49
C THR A 176 -34.04 13.23 24.01
N LEU A 177 -32.72 13.09 23.89
CA LEU A 177 -32.11 11.84 23.47
C LEU A 177 -32.33 10.75 24.55
N PRO A 178 -32.62 9.51 24.15
CA PRO A 178 -32.99 8.45 25.09
C PRO A 178 -31.84 8.01 26.01
N TYR A 179 -30.62 8.43 25.70
CA TYR A 179 -29.41 8.20 26.49
C TYR A 179 -28.85 9.48 27.14
N TYR A 180 -29.66 10.55 27.23
CA TYR A 180 -29.25 11.80 27.87
C TYR A 180 -28.79 11.61 29.32
N GLU A 181 -29.34 10.63 30.04
CA GLU A 181 -28.95 10.34 31.42
C GLU A 181 -27.50 9.88 31.59
N TYR A 182 -26.88 9.35 30.53
CA TYR A 182 -25.48 8.92 30.52
C TYR A 182 -24.51 10.03 30.12
N MET A 183 -25.03 11.16 29.63
CA MET A 183 -24.21 12.27 29.17
C MET A 183 -23.56 13.03 30.34
N ASN A 184 -22.32 13.45 30.15
CA ASN A 184 -21.56 14.19 31.14
C ASN A 184 -20.55 15.15 30.49
N SER A 185 -20.35 16.30 31.12
CA SER A 185 -19.37 17.28 30.69
C SER A 185 -17.92 16.78 30.59
N THR A 186 -17.61 15.66 31.24
CA THR A 186 -16.27 15.03 31.24
C THR A 186 -16.18 13.77 30.39
N ASN A 187 -17.28 13.33 29.77
CA ASN A 187 -17.26 12.17 28.89
C ASN A 187 -16.46 12.47 27.61
N PRO A 188 -15.71 11.50 27.07
CA PRO A 188 -15.04 11.67 25.78
C PRO A 188 -16.03 11.93 24.65
N ILE A 189 -15.65 12.80 23.72
CA ILE A 189 -16.38 13.07 22.48
C ILE A 189 -15.54 12.55 21.32
N VAL A 190 -16.16 11.74 20.47
CA VAL A 190 -15.59 11.23 19.23
C VAL A 190 -16.22 11.93 18.05
N THR A 191 -15.42 12.29 17.06
CA THR A 191 -15.89 12.77 15.76
C THR A 191 -15.42 11.80 14.68
N ILE A 192 -16.36 11.24 13.93
CA ILE A 192 -16.11 10.39 12.77
C ILE A 192 -16.30 11.26 11.54
N GLU A 193 -15.22 11.63 10.87
CA GLU A 193 -15.25 12.33 9.59
C GLU A 193 -15.41 11.31 8.47
N VAL A 194 -16.47 11.44 7.67
CA VAL A 194 -16.77 10.53 6.57
C VAL A 194 -16.48 11.26 5.26
N LEU A 195 -15.53 10.71 4.51
CA LEU A 195 -14.89 11.36 3.37
C LEU A 195 -15.96 11.83 2.35
N ASN A 196 -15.96 13.14 2.07
CA ASN A 196 -16.90 13.81 1.16
C ASN A 196 -18.40 13.73 1.55
N ILE A 197 -18.74 13.25 2.75
CA ILE A 197 -20.13 13.11 3.23
C ILE A 197 -20.41 14.06 4.40
N GLY A 198 -19.54 14.08 5.41
CA GLY A 198 -19.70 14.91 6.61
C GLY A 198 -19.34 14.15 7.89
N ALA A 199 -19.66 14.73 9.04
CA ALA A 199 -19.23 14.23 10.34
C ALA A 199 -20.36 13.65 11.20
N ILE A 200 -20.06 12.60 11.97
CA ILE A 200 -20.90 12.10 13.07
C ILE A 200 -20.17 12.34 14.39
N THR A 201 -20.81 13.08 15.31
CA THR A 201 -20.29 13.32 16.66
C THR A 201 -20.95 12.39 17.66
N ILE A 202 -20.17 11.70 18.47
CA ILE A 202 -20.62 10.69 19.43
C ILE A 202 -20.06 11.03 20.81
N GLU A 203 -20.89 10.97 21.84
CA GLU A 203 -20.43 10.96 23.22
C GLU A 203 -20.27 9.52 23.71
N LEU A 204 -19.10 9.19 24.23
CA LEU A 204 -18.82 7.88 24.81
C LEU A 204 -19.20 7.85 26.29
N PHE A 205 -19.67 6.71 26.78
CA PHE A 205 -20.16 6.55 28.16
C PHE A 205 -19.29 5.59 28.98
N PRO A 206 -18.14 6.04 29.51
CA PRO A 206 -17.29 5.23 30.38
C PRO A 206 -18.01 4.63 31.59
N SER A 207 -19.09 5.25 32.06
CA SER A 207 -19.90 4.74 33.18
C SER A 207 -20.75 3.52 32.81
N VAL A 208 -20.94 3.24 31.52
CA VAL A 208 -21.76 2.14 31.00
C VAL A 208 -20.88 0.96 30.61
N ALA A 209 -19.84 1.21 29.80
CA ALA A 209 -18.97 0.18 29.24
C ALA A 209 -17.51 0.65 29.26
N PRO A 210 -16.86 0.70 30.43
CA PRO A 210 -15.55 1.30 30.60
C PRO A 210 -14.44 0.63 29.78
N ASN A 211 -14.38 -0.71 29.74
CA ASN A 211 -13.33 -1.40 28.99
C ASN A 211 -13.51 -1.21 27.48
N THR A 212 -14.75 -1.23 27.02
CA THR A 212 -15.15 -0.96 25.64
C THR A 212 -14.74 0.44 25.21
N VAL A 213 -15.06 1.46 26.02
CA VAL A 213 -14.69 2.85 25.73
C VAL A 213 -13.18 3.02 25.68
N ASN A 214 -12.44 2.44 26.62
CA ASN A 214 -10.98 2.51 26.63
C ASN A 214 -10.35 1.85 25.39
N ASN A 215 -10.86 0.68 25.00
CA ASN A 215 -10.41 -0.03 23.81
C ASN A 215 -10.69 0.75 22.52
N PHE A 216 -11.89 1.32 22.40
CA PHE A 216 -12.22 2.17 21.26
C PHE A 216 -11.32 3.40 21.19
N ILE A 217 -11.07 4.07 22.33
CA ILE A 217 -10.16 5.23 22.41
C ILE A 217 -8.72 4.84 22.05
N SER A 218 -8.21 3.69 22.50
CA SER A 218 -6.84 3.28 22.15
C SER A 218 -6.68 3.11 20.64
N TYR A 219 -7.65 2.48 19.97
CA TYR A 219 -7.60 2.32 18.52
C TYR A 219 -7.74 3.64 17.75
N ILE A 220 -8.50 4.62 18.29
CA ILE A 220 -8.51 5.98 17.74
C ILE A 220 -7.12 6.62 17.85
N GLN A 221 -6.47 6.50 19.01
CA GLN A 221 -5.16 7.11 19.25
C GLN A 221 -4.03 6.49 18.41
N ASP A 222 -4.20 5.21 18.04
CA ASP A 222 -3.30 4.49 17.14
C ASP A 222 -3.64 4.68 15.66
N SER A 223 -4.63 5.51 15.31
CA SER A 223 -5.10 5.76 13.94
C SER A 223 -5.55 4.48 13.19
N GLU A 224 -5.97 3.45 13.93
CA GLU A 224 -6.38 2.15 13.36
C GLU A 224 -7.72 2.22 12.60
N TYR A 225 -8.44 3.33 12.71
CA TYR A 225 -9.71 3.57 12.03
C TYR A 225 -9.61 4.39 10.75
N ASP A 226 -8.52 5.12 10.56
CA ASP A 226 -8.38 6.05 9.45
C ASP A 226 -8.34 5.30 8.11
N LEU A 227 -9.06 5.83 7.11
CA LEU A 227 -9.20 5.27 5.76
C LEU A 227 -9.81 3.85 5.70
N ASN A 228 -10.43 3.38 6.78
CA ASN A 228 -11.31 2.20 6.72
C ASN A 228 -12.70 2.61 6.20
N SER A 229 -13.58 1.64 5.97
CA SER A 229 -14.93 1.90 5.47
C SER A 229 -16.04 1.38 6.39
N PHE A 230 -17.22 1.99 6.25
CA PHE A 230 -18.47 1.35 6.64
C PHE A 230 -18.76 0.22 5.65
N HIS A 231 -18.20 -0.95 5.93
CA HIS A 231 -18.22 -2.11 5.04
C HIS A 231 -19.55 -2.87 5.06
N ARG A 232 -20.45 -2.55 6.01
CA ARG A 232 -21.78 -3.16 6.08
C ARG A 232 -22.83 -2.14 6.50
N VAL A 233 -23.87 -1.98 5.68
CA VAL A 233 -24.90 -0.96 5.85
C VAL A 233 -26.29 -1.55 5.62
N ILE A 234 -27.18 -1.38 6.60
CA ILE A 234 -28.55 -1.89 6.52
C ILE A 234 -29.52 -0.79 6.93
N ASP A 235 -30.30 -0.30 5.95
CA ASP A 235 -31.39 0.65 6.20
C ASP A 235 -32.34 0.12 7.28
N GLN A 236 -32.81 1.02 8.13
CA GLN A 236 -33.66 0.71 9.28
C GLN A 236 -33.04 -0.26 10.30
N PHE A 237 -31.72 -0.43 10.30
CA PHE A 237 -31.01 -1.22 11.30
C PHE A 237 -29.74 -0.54 11.80
N MET A 238 -28.64 -0.56 11.03
CA MET A 238 -27.33 -0.08 11.49
C MET A 238 -26.34 0.17 10.35
N ILE A 239 -25.31 0.96 10.64
CA ILE A 239 -24.09 1.11 9.83
C ILE A 239 -22.92 0.55 10.62
N GLN A 240 -22.13 -0.36 10.03
CA GLN A 240 -21.02 -1.05 10.68
C GLN A 240 -19.72 -0.73 9.93
N GLY A 241 -18.69 -0.39 10.71
CA GLY A 241 -17.38 0.00 10.24
C GLY A 241 -16.26 -0.44 11.18
N GLY A 242 -15.10 0.18 11.03
CA GLY A 242 -13.87 -0.18 11.71
C GLY A 242 -12.95 -1.05 10.85
N SER A 243 -11.78 -1.41 11.40
CA SER A 243 -10.77 -2.20 10.70
C SER A 243 -11.03 -3.70 10.79
N GLU A 244 -10.90 -4.41 9.67
CA GLU A 244 -10.87 -5.89 9.64
C GLU A 244 -9.51 -6.47 10.05
N ALA A 245 -8.46 -5.65 10.12
CA ALA A 245 -7.07 -6.11 10.20
C ALA A 245 -6.53 -6.25 11.63
N SER A 246 -7.25 -5.81 12.67
CA SER A 246 -6.70 -5.76 14.03
C SER A 246 -7.19 -6.91 14.92
N SER A 247 -6.24 -7.76 15.35
CA SER A 247 -6.43 -8.78 16.37
C SER A 247 -5.62 -8.49 17.65
N GLN A 248 -5.29 -7.22 17.91
CA GLN A 248 -4.29 -6.89 18.92
C GLN A 248 -4.78 -7.07 20.36
N CYS A 249 -6.07 -6.80 20.63
CA CYS A 249 -6.63 -6.87 21.97
C CYS A 249 -8.14 -7.17 21.90
N PRO A 250 -8.56 -8.44 21.70
CA PRO A 250 -9.96 -8.80 21.91
C PRO A 250 -10.34 -8.46 23.35
N ILE A 251 -11.50 -7.85 23.57
CA ILE A 251 -11.96 -7.49 24.92
C ILE A 251 -13.14 -8.34 25.36
N ALA A 252 -13.26 -8.53 26.68
CA ALA A 252 -14.43 -9.17 27.27
C ALA A 252 -15.69 -8.35 26.97
N GLY A 253 -16.77 -9.03 26.56
CA GLY A 253 -18.01 -8.38 26.18
C GLY A 253 -18.72 -7.72 27.36
N GLU A 254 -18.88 -6.40 27.36
CA GLU A 254 -19.59 -5.65 28.42
C GLU A 254 -21.12 -5.62 28.16
N PHE A 255 -21.74 -6.80 28.19
CA PHE A 255 -23.20 -6.99 28.00
C PHE A 255 -23.79 -8.13 28.84
N SER A 256 -25.13 -8.13 28.98
CA SER A 256 -25.86 -8.94 29.97
C SER A 256 -25.61 -10.45 29.89
N VAL A 257 -25.59 -11.04 28.68
CA VAL A 257 -25.34 -12.50 28.56
C VAL A 257 -23.88 -12.88 28.83
N ASN A 258 -23.00 -11.91 29.08
CA ASN A 258 -21.62 -12.10 29.51
C ASN A 258 -21.41 -11.63 30.96
N ASP A 259 -22.46 -11.70 31.78
CA ASP A 259 -22.44 -11.37 33.20
C ASP A 259 -22.01 -9.92 33.52
N PHE A 260 -22.22 -8.99 32.58
CA PHE A 260 -21.95 -7.56 32.73
C PHE A 260 -23.25 -6.75 32.60
N THR A 261 -23.49 -5.82 33.53
CA THR A 261 -24.67 -4.93 33.49
C THR A 261 -24.43 -3.78 32.53
N ASN A 262 -25.14 -3.77 31.41
CA ASN A 262 -25.18 -2.67 30.45
C ASN A 262 -26.64 -2.26 30.25
N ASP A 263 -27.05 -1.16 30.89
CA ASP A 263 -28.44 -0.68 30.89
C ASP A 263 -28.73 0.27 29.70
N LEU A 264 -27.72 0.57 28.88
CA LEU A 264 -27.89 1.38 27.67
C LEU A 264 -28.55 0.53 26.57
N LEU A 265 -29.79 0.86 26.26
CA LEU A 265 -30.55 0.18 25.22
C LEU A 265 -30.16 0.69 23.82
N HIS A 266 -30.21 -0.18 22.81
CA HIS A 266 -29.87 0.12 21.41
C HIS A 266 -30.93 0.97 20.71
N TYR A 267 -31.11 2.20 21.16
CA TYR A 267 -31.88 3.24 20.47
C TYR A 267 -31.13 3.75 19.23
N ARG A 268 -31.86 4.41 18.32
CA ARG A 268 -31.24 5.16 17.22
C ARG A 268 -30.13 6.10 17.72
N GLY A 269 -28.96 6.02 17.06
CA GLY A 269 -27.75 6.77 17.37
C GLY A 269 -26.85 6.12 18.42
N VAL A 270 -27.24 5.01 19.03
CA VAL A 270 -26.34 4.29 19.95
C VAL A 270 -25.22 3.61 19.16
N ILE A 271 -23.97 3.78 19.63
CA ILE A 271 -22.82 3.03 19.12
C ILE A 271 -22.60 1.78 19.99
N SER A 272 -22.27 0.67 19.33
CA SER A 272 -22.00 -0.61 19.98
C SER A 272 -20.88 -1.36 19.28
N MET A 273 -20.15 -2.20 20.02
CA MET A 273 -19.07 -3.00 19.44
C MET A 273 -19.63 -4.16 18.63
N ALA A 274 -19.06 -4.39 17.45
CA ALA A 274 -19.28 -5.61 16.71
C ALA A 274 -18.36 -6.72 17.25
N ARG A 275 -18.79 -7.96 17.08
CA ARG A 275 -18.05 -9.16 17.51
C ARG A 275 -18.40 -10.34 16.65
N THR A 276 -17.57 -11.38 16.70
CA THR A 276 -17.94 -12.69 16.19
C THR A 276 -18.96 -13.36 17.13
N ASP A 277 -19.33 -14.62 16.86
CA ASP A 277 -20.16 -15.41 17.78
C ASP A 277 -19.51 -15.67 19.15
N VAL A 278 -18.20 -15.42 19.29
CA VAL A 278 -17.48 -15.45 20.56
C VAL A 278 -17.75 -14.16 21.34
N LYS A 279 -18.21 -14.27 22.59
CA LYS A 279 -18.60 -13.11 23.42
C LYS A 279 -17.46 -12.12 23.63
N ASP A 280 -16.24 -12.64 23.83
CA ASP A 280 -15.04 -11.88 24.17
C ASP A 280 -14.13 -11.69 22.94
N SER A 281 -14.71 -11.29 21.80
CA SER A 281 -14.00 -11.16 20.53
C SER A 281 -14.07 -9.79 19.87
N ALA A 282 -14.68 -8.81 20.55
CA ALA A 282 -14.72 -7.44 20.04
C ALA A 282 -13.29 -6.86 20.01
N THR A 283 -12.90 -6.27 18.87
CA THR A 283 -11.64 -5.55 18.69
C THR A 283 -11.91 -4.16 18.12
N THR A 284 -11.75 -3.95 16.82
CA THR A 284 -11.90 -2.65 16.17
C THR A 284 -13.29 -2.41 15.60
N GLN A 285 -14.01 -3.45 15.20
CA GLN A 285 -15.29 -3.23 14.52
C GLN A 285 -16.39 -2.71 15.47
N PHE A 286 -17.14 -1.73 14.98
CA PHE A 286 -18.26 -1.11 15.68
C PHE A 286 -19.44 -0.91 14.73
N PHE A 287 -20.62 -0.66 15.30
CA PHE A 287 -21.78 -0.25 14.53
C PHE A 287 -22.55 0.87 15.25
N ILE A 288 -23.20 1.73 14.46
CA ILE A 288 -24.10 2.78 14.92
C ILE A 288 -25.52 2.39 14.51
N VAL A 289 -26.43 2.36 15.49
CA VAL A 289 -27.83 1.96 15.30
C VAL A 289 -28.58 3.04 14.54
N HIS A 290 -29.15 2.71 13.38
CA HIS A 290 -29.99 3.61 12.57
C HIS A 290 -31.45 3.62 13.06
N LYS A 291 -31.93 2.49 13.62
CA LYS A 291 -33.28 2.36 14.19
C LYS A 291 -33.27 1.49 15.43
N ASP A 292 -34.11 1.83 16.41
CA ASP A 292 -34.26 1.10 17.67
C ASP A 292 -34.24 -0.42 17.47
N SER A 293 -33.24 -1.05 18.07
CA SER A 293 -32.86 -2.44 17.85
C SER A 293 -32.69 -3.19 19.17
N HIS A 294 -33.70 -3.10 20.04
CA HIS A 294 -33.69 -3.67 21.40
C HIS A 294 -33.44 -5.20 21.49
N TYR A 295 -33.52 -5.91 20.36
CA TYR A 295 -33.11 -7.31 20.30
C TYR A 295 -31.59 -7.50 20.48
N LEU A 296 -30.80 -6.43 20.43
CA LEU A 296 -29.35 -6.43 20.67
C LEU A 296 -28.96 -6.21 22.13
N ASP A 297 -29.83 -5.65 22.97
CA ASP A 297 -29.53 -5.09 24.31
C ASP A 297 -28.80 -6.07 25.25
N THR A 298 -29.07 -7.36 25.12
CA THR A 298 -28.47 -8.38 25.99
C THR A 298 -27.19 -8.98 25.42
N TYR A 299 -26.89 -8.75 24.14
CA TYR A 299 -25.90 -9.50 23.36
C TYR A 299 -24.70 -8.68 22.89
N TYR A 300 -24.78 -7.36 22.94
CA TYR A 300 -23.75 -6.44 22.43
C TYR A 300 -23.51 -5.30 23.40
N ALA A 301 -22.26 -4.84 23.46
CA ALA A 301 -21.83 -3.78 24.35
C ALA A 301 -22.13 -2.42 23.72
N ALA A 302 -23.25 -1.81 24.12
CA ALA A 302 -23.54 -0.41 23.82
C ALA A 302 -22.67 0.50 24.70
N PHE A 303 -22.06 1.54 24.12
CA PHE A 303 -21.03 2.30 24.84
C PHE A 303 -21.00 3.81 24.55
N GLY A 304 -21.97 4.35 23.81
CA GLY A 304 -22.06 5.76 23.51
C GLY A 304 -23.31 6.11 22.72
N GLY A 305 -23.48 7.40 22.40
CA GLY A 305 -24.61 7.90 21.62
C GLY A 305 -24.27 9.11 20.76
N VAL A 306 -24.83 9.16 19.55
CA VAL A 306 -24.71 10.29 18.61
C VAL A 306 -25.29 11.56 19.23
N THR A 307 -24.58 12.67 19.09
CA THR A 307 -24.99 14.00 19.57
C THR A 307 -25.22 15.00 18.44
N SER A 308 -24.63 14.74 17.26
CA SER A 308 -24.85 15.46 15.99
C SER A 308 -24.37 14.57 14.82
N GLY A 309 -24.86 14.83 13.62
CA GLY A 309 -24.61 14.02 12.43
C GLY A 309 -25.66 12.92 12.19
N PHE A 310 -26.87 13.05 12.72
CA PHE A 310 -27.98 12.14 12.46
C PHE A 310 -28.41 12.13 10.99
N ASN A 311 -28.34 13.27 10.30
CA ASN A 311 -28.57 13.35 8.85
C ASN A 311 -27.48 12.60 8.06
N ILE A 312 -26.23 12.61 8.54
CA ILE A 312 -25.13 11.82 7.98
C ILE A 312 -25.38 10.32 8.21
N LEU A 313 -25.78 9.92 9.42
CA LEU A 313 -26.18 8.55 9.75
C LEU A 313 -27.31 8.06 8.82
N ASP A 314 -28.36 8.86 8.65
CA ASP A 314 -29.50 8.52 7.77
C ASP A 314 -29.08 8.41 6.31
N TYR A 315 -28.20 9.31 5.84
CA TYR A 315 -27.68 9.26 4.49
C TYR A 315 -26.86 8.00 4.24
N ILE A 316 -25.90 7.69 5.12
CA ILE A 316 -25.07 6.48 5.00
C ILE A 316 -25.97 5.25 5.03
N ALA A 317 -26.92 5.17 5.96
CA ALA A 317 -27.82 4.03 6.08
C ALA A 317 -28.73 3.83 4.85
N GLY A 318 -28.97 4.88 4.06
CA GLY A 318 -29.80 4.87 2.86
C GLY A 318 -29.06 4.59 1.55
N VAL A 319 -27.73 4.39 1.57
CA VAL A 319 -26.97 4.08 0.34
C VAL A 319 -27.34 2.70 -0.22
N ASN A 320 -27.20 2.52 -1.53
CA ASN A 320 -27.43 1.22 -2.15
C ASN A 320 -26.33 0.22 -1.79
N THR A 321 -26.71 -0.99 -1.40
CA THR A 321 -25.81 -2.07 -1.01
C THR A 321 -25.97 -3.31 -1.88
N ASP A 322 -24.95 -4.16 -1.89
CA ASP A 322 -24.94 -5.45 -2.56
C ASP A 322 -25.62 -6.55 -1.71
N ALA A 323 -25.52 -7.81 -2.14
CA ALA A 323 -26.14 -8.95 -1.46
C ALA A 323 -25.51 -9.30 -0.09
N ASN A 324 -24.35 -8.73 0.24
CA ASN A 324 -23.67 -8.88 1.53
C ASN A 324 -23.83 -7.65 2.42
N ASP A 325 -24.77 -6.76 2.09
CA ASP A 325 -24.99 -5.47 2.74
C ASP A 325 -23.81 -4.49 2.56
N ALA A 326 -22.88 -4.72 1.63
CA ALA A 326 -21.75 -3.83 1.38
C ALA A 326 -22.16 -2.68 0.43
N PRO A 327 -21.85 -1.40 0.73
CA PRO A 327 -22.14 -0.29 -0.18
C PRO A 327 -21.51 -0.47 -1.58
N TYR A 328 -22.26 -0.20 -2.65
CA TYR A 328 -21.71 -0.24 -4.01
C TYR A 328 -20.62 0.82 -4.24
N THR A 329 -20.80 1.98 -3.62
CA THR A 329 -19.77 3.01 -3.50
C THR A 329 -19.32 2.99 -2.06
N GLU A 330 -18.03 2.71 -1.87
CA GLU A 330 -17.42 2.65 -0.54
C GLU A 330 -17.64 3.95 0.25
N VAL A 331 -18.05 3.80 1.50
CA VAL A 331 -18.24 4.90 2.45
C VAL A 331 -17.03 4.92 3.37
N ILE A 332 -16.07 5.80 3.06
CA ILE A 332 -14.76 5.85 3.71
C ILE A 332 -14.83 6.74 4.96
N ILE A 333 -14.33 6.22 6.08
CA ILE A 333 -14.03 6.97 7.29
C ILE A 333 -12.70 7.67 7.03
N GLU A 334 -12.73 8.98 6.80
CA GLU A 334 -11.53 9.79 6.57
C GLU A 334 -10.66 9.78 7.82
N SER A 335 -11.27 10.04 8.97
CA SER A 335 -10.61 9.90 10.27
C SER A 335 -11.62 9.70 11.40
N ILE A 336 -11.14 9.13 12.50
CA ILE A 336 -11.84 9.21 13.79
C ILE A 336 -10.93 9.97 14.76
N THR A 337 -11.47 11.00 15.42
CA THR A 337 -10.73 11.77 16.43
C THR A 337 -11.45 11.76 17.76
N VAL A 338 -10.71 11.91 18.86
CA VAL A 338 -11.26 11.93 20.22
C VAL A 338 -10.83 13.16 20.99
N ASN A 339 -11.80 13.85 21.59
CA ASN A 339 -11.60 14.84 22.64
C ASN A 339 -11.95 14.23 23.99
N LEU A 340 -10.94 13.98 24.83
CA LEU A 340 -11.12 13.29 26.10
C LEU A 340 -11.90 14.08 27.17
N ARG A 341 -12.03 15.41 27.04
CA ARG A 341 -12.76 16.27 28.01
C ARG A 341 -12.42 16.04 29.50
N GLY A 342 -11.18 15.65 29.79
CA GLY A 342 -10.70 15.37 31.15
C GLY A 342 -10.88 13.93 31.62
N TYR A 343 -11.52 13.06 30.82
CA TYR A 343 -11.42 11.62 30.99
C TYR A 343 -9.96 11.18 30.80
N VAL A 344 -9.51 10.25 31.64
CA VAL A 344 -8.17 9.65 31.57
C VAL A 344 -8.37 8.17 31.26
N PRO A 345 -8.20 7.76 29.98
CA PRO A 345 -8.33 6.35 29.60
C PRO A 345 -7.32 5.49 30.34
N THR A 346 -7.73 4.28 30.70
CA THR A 346 -6.81 3.23 31.16
C THR A 346 -6.54 2.27 30.01
N ASP A 347 -5.42 1.56 30.05
CA ASP A 347 -5.15 0.51 29.07
C ASP A 347 -6.31 -0.51 29.03
N PRO A 348 -6.76 -0.93 27.84
CA PRO A 348 -7.83 -1.91 27.71
C PRO A 348 -7.37 -3.26 28.28
N VAL A 349 -8.29 -3.93 28.99
CA VAL A 349 -8.08 -5.29 29.49
C VAL A 349 -8.50 -6.26 28.39
N CYS A 350 -7.52 -6.86 27.73
CA CYS A 350 -7.75 -7.89 26.72
C CYS A 350 -8.26 -9.19 27.39
N ALA A 351 -9.17 -9.88 26.71
CA ALA A 351 -9.59 -11.22 27.02
C ALA A 351 -8.54 -12.24 26.55
N ASP A 352 -8.51 -13.40 27.21
CA ASP A 352 -7.59 -14.51 26.95
C ASP A 352 -7.95 -15.34 25.71
#